data_AF-A0A7X9G037-F1
#
_entry.id   AF-A0A7X9G037-F1
#
_cell.length_a   1.000
_cell.length_b   1.000
_cell.length_c   1.000
_cell.angle_alpha   90.00
_cell.angle_beta   90.00
_cell.angle_gamma   90.00
#
_symmetry.space_group_name_H-M   'P 1'
#
loop_
_entity.id
_entity.type
_entity.pdbx_description
1 polymer ?
#
loop_
_entity_poly.entity_id
_entity_poly.type
_entity_poly.pdbx_seq_one_letter_code
_entity_poly.pdbx_strand_id
1 'polypeptide(L)'
;MRTEQLLLSSLDITEDEYIFKGQFILSCSDKSKHVDMEKLEQQSFLEELKKYFDLEESTSEIRNKIIDMVVEKAQISSKIVDGRNFEEFASK
;
A
#
# COMPACT_ATOMS: atom_id res chain seq x y z
N MET A 1 7.31 15.85 -2.51
CA MET A 1 7.73 14.43 -2.36
C MET A 1 7.00 13.56 -3.39
N ARG A 2 7.54 12.38 -3.74
CA ARG A 2 6.88 11.43 -4.66
C ARG A 2 6.34 10.19 -3.93
N THR A 3 5.22 9.67 -4.42
CA THR A 3 4.53 8.49 -3.89
C THR A 3 5.41 7.23 -3.97
N GLU A 4 6.31 7.15 -4.95
CA GLU A 4 7.30 6.06 -5.09
C GLU A 4 8.30 5.98 -3.92
N GLN A 5 8.46 7.07 -3.16
CA GLN A 5 9.32 7.08 -1.98
C GLN A 5 8.58 6.62 -0.72
N LEU A 6 7.26 6.38 -0.80
CA LEU A 6 6.50 5.78 0.28
C LEU A 6 6.83 4.29 0.35
N LEU A 7 6.87 3.77 1.56
CA LEU A 7 7.04 2.36 1.85
C LEU A 7 5.70 1.80 2.31
N LEU A 8 5.20 0.82 1.56
CA LEU A 8 4.02 0.06 1.92
C LEU A 8 4.43 -1.15 2.76
N SER A 9 3.94 -1.17 4.01
CA SER A 9 4.20 -2.23 4.99
C SER A 9 2.89 -2.73 5.60
N SER A 10 2.93 -3.92 6.21
CA SER A 10 1.78 -4.52 6.90
C SER A 10 0.52 -4.58 6.03
N LEU A 11 0.68 -5.02 4.77
CA LEU A 11 -0.45 -5.28 3.89
C LEU A 11 -1.21 -6.50 4.39
N ASP A 12 -2.43 -6.26 4.86
CA ASP A 12 -3.40 -7.26 5.24
C ASP A 12 -4.56 -7.20 4.23
N ILE A 13 -4.79 -8.30 3.53
CA ILE A 13 -5.91 -8.43 2.60
C ILE A 13 -6.80 -9.52 3.16
N THR A 14 -7.96 -9.11 3.64
CA THR A 14 -8.99 -10.01 4.13
C THR A 14 -10.14 -10.00 3.12
N GLU A 15 -10.55 -11.18 2.69
CA GLU A 15 -11.77 -11.37 1.89
C GLU A 15 -12.91 -11.66 2.85
N ASP A 16 -13.90 -10.75 2.92
CA ASP A 16 -15.07 -10.91 3.79
C ASP A 16 -16.33 -10.63 2.96
N GLU A 17 -17.19 -11.64 2.81
CA GLU A 17 -18.46 -11.54 2.06
C GLU A 17 -18.37 -10.91 0.65
N TYR A 18 -17.44 -11.39 -0.20
CA TYR A 18 -17.19 -10.85 -1.55
C TYR A 18 -16.66 -9.41 -1.60
N ILE A 19 -16.32 -8.81 -0.46
CA ILE A 19 -15.65 -7.51 -0.37
C ILE A 19 -14.20 -7.75 0.01
N PHE A 20 -13.28 -7.38 -0.90
CA PHE A 20 -11.85 -7.37 -0.61
C PHE A 20 -11.51 -6.15 0.23
N LYS A 21 -11.24 -6.38 1.53
CA LYS A 21 -10.76 -5.35 2.44
C LYS A 21 -9.24 -5.43 2.52
N GLY A 22 -8.58 -4.43 1.93
CA GLY A 22 -7.13 -4.25 2.05
C GLY A 22 -6.81 -3.18 3.08
N GLN A 23 -6.00 -3.51 4.07
CA GLN A 23 -5.47 -2.56 5.06
C GLN A 23 -3.95 -2.57 4.94
N PHE A 24 -3.31 -1.40 4.94
CA PHE A 24 -1.86 -1.31 4.89
C PHE A 24 -1.36 -0.04 5.57
N ILE A 25 -0.06 0.01 5.83
CA ILE A 25 0.61 1.16 6.43
C ILE A 25 1.50 1.78 5.36
N LEU A 26 1.22 3.04 5.02
CA LEU A 26 2.14 3.87 4.26
C LEU A 26 3.10 4.55 5.23
N SER A 27 4.38 4.40 4.99
CA SER A 27 5.45 4.94 5.82
C SER A 27 6.44 5.72 4.96
N CYS A 28 7.01 6.78 5.51
CA CYS A 28 7.91 7.70 4.84
C CYS A 28 8.83 8.31 5.87
N SER A 29 10.12 7.98 5.85
CA SER A 29 11.19 8.45 6.75
C SER A 29 10.84 8.54 8.25
N ASP A 30 9.99 9.49 8.65
CA ASP A 30 9.55 9.76 10.02
C ASP A 30 8.01 9.68 10.23
N LYS A 31 7.23 9.52 9.15
CA LYS A 31 5.77 9.53 9.15
C LYS A 31 5.22 8.17 8.76
N SER A 32 4.18 7.71 9.45
CA SER A 32 3.43 6.50 9.10
C SER A 32 1.94 6.72 9.24
N LYS A 33 1.16 6.24 8.28
CA LYS A 33 -0.30 6.35 8.29
C LYS A 33 -0.92 5.03 7.86
N HIS A 34 -1.90 4.58 8.63
CA HIS A 34 -2.76 3.46 8.27
C HIS A 34 -3.71 3.90 7.16
N VAL A 35 -3.82 3.07 6.13
CA VAL A 35 -4.63 3.29 4.96
C VAL A 35 -5.47 2.07 4.69
N ASP A 36 -6.77 2.31 4.54
CA ASP A 36 -7.74 1.32 4.09
C ASP A 36 -7.95 1.50 2.59
N MET A 37 -7.98 0.39 1.85
CA MET A 37 -8.15 0.37 0.40
C MET A 37 -9.53 0.96 0.01
N GLU A 38 -10.56 0.75 0.83
CA GLU A 38 -11.89 1.35 0.68
C GLU A 38 -11.82 2.89 0.76
N LYS A 39 -10.91 3.44 1.59
CA LYS A 39 -10.73 4.89 1.71
C LYS A 39 -10.01 5.52 0.52
N LEU A 40 -9.29 4.73 -0.28
CA LEU A 40 -8.67 5.25 -1.52
C LEU A 40 -9.72 5.65 -2.57
N GLU A 41 -10.97 5.19 -2.43
CA GLU A 41 -12.07 5.65 -3.27
C GLU A 41 -12.57 7.05 -2.85
N GLN A 42 -12.26 7.47 -1.61
CA GLN A 42 -12.65 8.77 -1.10
C GLN A 42 -11.62 9.83 -1.49
N GLN A 43 -12.04 10.75 -2.39
CA GLN A 43 -11.17 11.84 -2.84
C GLN A 43 -10.63 12.70 -1.69
N SER A 44 -11.45 12.99 -0.68
CA SER A 44 -11.03 13.75 0.50
C SER A 44 -9.89 13.06 1.26
N PHE A 45 -9.89 11.73 1.32
CA PHE A 45 -8.82 10.96 1.96
C PHE A 45 -7.52 11.00 1.14
N LEU A 46 -7.60 10.97 -0.19
CA LEU A 46 -6.44 11.15 -1.06
C LEU A 46 -5.83 12.55 -0.92
N GLU A 47 -6.65 13.59 -0.76
CA GLU A 47 -6.16 14.95 -0.49
C GLU A 47 -5.49 15.07 0.88
N GLU A 48 -6.06 14.43 1.90
CA GLU A 48 -5.44 14.32 3.22
C GLU A 48 -4.09 13.60 3.16
N LEU A 49 -4.01 12.47 2.46
CA LEU A 49 -2.77 11.73 2.23
C LEU A 49 -1.73 12.59 1.53
N LYS A 50 -2.14 13.28 0.45
CA LYS A 50 -1.30 14.21 -0.29
C LYS A 50 -0.68 15.26 0.63
N LYS A 51 -1.50 15.92 1.47
CA LYS A 51 -1.02 16.93 2.41
C LYS A 51 -0.16 16.33 3.53
N TYR A 52 -0.54 15.17 4.05
CA TYR A 52 0.17 14.52 5.16
C TYR A 52 1.60 14.12 4.78
N PHE A 53 1.76 13.54 3.58
CA PHE A 53 3.03 13.10 3.02
C PHE A 53 3.72 14.16 2.14
N ASP A 54 3.11 15.34 1.97
CA ASP A 54 3.61 16.42 1.12
C ASP A 54 3.92 15.94 -0.33
N LEU A 55 2.95 15.21 -0.90
CA LEU A 55 3.05 14.66 -2.25
C LEU A 55 2.77 15.76 -3.27
N GLU A 56 3.58 15.85 -4.31
CA GLU A 56 3.40 16.85 -5.37
C GLU A 56 2.39 16.38 -6.42
N GLU A 57 2.13 15.08 -6.47
CA GLU A 57 1.30 14.41 -7.46
C GLU A 57 -0.20 14.70 -7.30
N SER A 58 -0.95 14.47 -8.37
CA SER A 58 -2.42 14.57 -8.35
C SER A 58 -3.01 13.40 -7.55
N THR A 59 -4.19 13.60 -6.95
CA THR A 59 -4.87 12.55 -6.18
C THR A 59 -5.11 11.28 -7.00
N SER A 60 -5.40 11.39 -8.30
CA SER A 60 -5.52 10.25 -9.21
C SER A 60 -4.21 9.47 -9.39
N GLU A 61 -3.09 10.17 -9.52
CA GLU A 61 -1.76 9.55 -9.64
C GLU A 61 -1.37 8.84 -8.34
N ILE A 62 -1.61 9.51 -7.20
CA ILE A 62 -1.38 8.95 -5.86
C ILE A 62 -2.19 7.66 -5.70
N ARG A 63 -3.48 7.67 -6.06
CA ARG A 63 -4.33 6.48 -6.03
C ARG A 63 -3.75 5.36 -6.89
N ASN A 64 -3.44 5.63 -8.15
CA ASN A 64 -2.91 4.61 -9.06
C ASN A 64 -1.60 4.02 -8.54
N LYS A 65 -0.66 4.85 -8.08
CA LYS A 65 0.61 4.38 -7.51
C LYS A 65 0.41 3.55 -6.25
N ILE A 66 -0.46 3.96 -5.34
CA ILE A 66 -0.74 3.19 -4.13
C ILE A 66 -1.34 1.83 -4.50
N ILE A 67 -2.30 1.79 -5.43
CA ILE A 67 -2.89 0.53 -5.89
C ILE A 67 -1.83 -0.37 -6.54
N ASP A 68 -0.97 0.18 -7.38
CA ASP A 68 0.13 -0.56 -8.02
C ASP A 68 1.06 -1.18 -6.96
N MET A 69 1.47 -0.40 -5.95
CA MET A 69 2.26 -0.89 -4.82
C MET A 69 1.55 -1.98 -4.00
N VAL A 70 0.24 -1.84 -3.77
CA VAL A 70 -0.58 -2.85 -3.09
C VAL A 70 -0.58 -4.15 -3.89
N VAL A 71 -0.80 -4.07 -5.21
CA VAL A 71 -0.83 -5.24 -6.11
C VAL A 71 0.54 -5.92 -6.14
N GLU A 72 1.64 -5.17 -6.28
CA GLU A 72 2.99 -5.74 -6.24
C GLU A 72 3.27 -6.45 -4.91
N LYS A 73 2.95 -5.82 -3.78
CA LYS A 73 3.11 -6.42 -2.43
C LYS A 73 2.19 -7.62 -2.20
N ALA A 74 0.97 -7.59 -2.75
CA ALA A 74 0.02 -8.69 -2.67
C ALA A 74 0.51 -9.90 -3.49
N GLN A 75 1.09 -9.68 -4.67
CA GLN A 75 1.70 -10.76 -5.46
C GLN A 75 2.85 -11.43 -4.72
N ILE A 76 3.66 -10.65 -3.99
CA ILE A 76 4.74 -11.18 -3.15
C ILE A 76 4.16 -11.95 -1.94
N SER A 77 3.15 -11.41 -1.26
CA SER A 77 2.57 -12.00 -0.05
C SER A 77 1.77 -13.27 -0.35
N SER A 78 1.06 -13.31 -1.47
CA SER A 78 0.30 -14.48 -1.92
C SER A 78 1.24 -15.65 -2.24
N LYS A 79 2.45 -15.37 -2.73
CA LYS A 79 3.50 -16.38 -2.94
C LYS A 79 4.07 -16.95 -1.62
N ILE A 80 3.94 -16.22 -0.51
CA ILE A 80 4.41 -16.65 0.82
C ILE A 80 3.34 -17.51 1.52
N VAL A 81 2.05 -17.27 1.27
CA VAL A 81 0.95 -17.99 1.93
C VAL A 81 0.67 -19.37 1.31
N ASP A 82 1.07 -19.60 0.05
CA ASP A 82 0.98 -20.89 -0.63
C ASP A 82 2.20 -21.80 -0.33
N GLY A 83 2.44 -22.05 0.96
CA GLY A 83 3.08 -23.29 1.45
C GLY A 83 4.48 -23.68 0.94
N ARG A 84 5.26 -22.80 0.30
CA ARG A 84 6.67 -23.07 -0.02
C ARG A 84 7.56 -21.87 0.28
N ASN A 85 8.22 -22.00 1.43
CA ASN A 85 9.45 -21.34 1.86
C ASN A 85 10.24 -20.71 0.71
N PHE A 86 10.10 -19.39 0.51
CA PHE A 86 11.04 -18.62 -0.29
C PHE A 86 12.19 -18.21 0.63
N GLU A 87 13.10 -19.15 0.88
CA GLU A 87 14.49 -18.77 1.03
C GLU A 87 14.92 -18.11 -0.28
N GLU A 88 15.32 -16.84 -0.21
CA GLU A 88 16.30 -16.17 -1.09
C GLU A 88 16.08 -14.66 -1.00
N PHE A 89 16.52 -14.06 0.11
CA PHE A 89 17.16 -12.74 0.09
C PHE A 89 18.07 -12.63 1.33
N ALA A 90 19.11 -13.48 1.34
CA ALA A 90 20.34 -13.16 2.03
C ALA A 90 21.44 -13.19 0.98
N SER A 91 21.67 -12.03 0.35
CA SER A 91 22.91 -11.76 -0.36
C SER A 91 24.10 -12.07 0.55
N LYS A 92 24.94 -13.04 0.17
CA LYS A 92 26.35 -12.79 -0.22
C LYS A 92 27.06 -14.08 -0.62
#